data_AF-A0A932DTQ2-F1
#
_entry.id   AF-A0A932DTQ2-F1
#
_cell.length_a   1.000
_cell.length_b   1.000
_cell.length_c   1.000
_cell.angle_alpha   90.00
_cell.angle_beta   90.00
_cell.angle_gamma   90.00
#
_symmetry.space_group_name_H-M   'P 1'
#
loop_
_entity.id
_entity.type
_entity.pdbx_description
1 polymer ?
#
loop_
_entity_poly.entity_id
_entity_poly.type
_entity_poly.pdbx_seq_one_letter_code
_entity_poly.pdbx_strand_id
1 'polypeptide(L)'
;DYVLRDSYMCGVAVGADLDRILYYSFVTPDGLTLDRGGTQALIMFLTARYYMYTNVYYHRTTRAIDLHLKEIFQPTMRIVFPWDLRKDLHPYLHLTEWTLLEEVGRWHDAEDPERRALGQEWRQILDRRLKWRMVHEEVLDDSMIKVWVGMRPENIASQVRDALPRALKEVEFQIDLAFQDPRPLNPLAMGDRQIYIYDGATGQVSKEPLAALFKYLPAKVAQCRIFARDHRHDRELTQAFRRVLYEDRPAIPTNV
;
A
#
# COMPACT_ATOMS: atom_id res chain seq x y z
N ASP A 1 12.70 -9.26 9.69
CA ASP A 1 13.46 -9.55 8.46
C ASP A 1 13.22 -8.50 7.38
N TYR A 2 12.07 -8.51 6.69
CA TYR A 2 11.85 -7.70 5.48
C TYR A 2 12.22 -6.21 5.63
N VAL A 3 11.83 -5.54 6.73
CA VAL A 3 12.16 -4.12 6.95
C VAL A 3 13.68 -3.86 6.89
N LEU A 4 14.50 -4.71 7.51
CA LEU A 4 15.95 -4.56 7.53
C LEU A 4 16.55 -4.90 6.16
N ARG A 5 16.09 -5.99 5.55
CA ARG A 5 16.52 -6.45 4.22
C ARG A 5 16.24 -5.39 3.16
N ASP A 6 15.01 -4.90 3.11
CA ASP A 6 14.56 -3.94 2.10
C ASP A 6 15.23 -2.59 2.32
N SER A 7 15.39 -2.16 3.58
CA SER A 7 16.14 -0.94 3.91
C SER A 7 17.57 -0.99 3.35
N TYR A 8 18.27 -2.10 3.57
CA TYR A 8 19.61 -2.35 3.02
C TYR A 8 19.60 -2.37 1.48
N MET A 9 18.72 -3.15 0.85
CA MET A 9 18.66 -3.31 -0.61
C MET A 9 18.26 -2.02 -1.33
N CYS A 10 17.41 -1.19 -0.72
CA CYS A 10 16.98 0.08 -1.29
C CYS A 10 17.91 1.26 -0.94
N GLY A 11 18.97 1.04 -0.15
CA GLY A 11 19.89 2.10 0.28
C GLY A 11 19.23 3.15 1.18
N VAL A 12 18.21 2.76 1.94
CA VAL A 12 17.51 3.64 2.88
C VAL A 12 18.17 3.51 4.25
N ALA A 13 18.52 4.63 4.89
CA ALA A 13 19.16 4.62 6.21
C ALA A 13 18.12 4.52 7.34
N VAL A 14 17.30 3.46 7.36
CA VAL A 14 16.41 3.14 8.50
C VAL A 14 16.79 1.80 9.13
N GLY A 15 16.66 1.71 10.45
CA GLY A 15 17.12 0.55 11.21
C GLY A 15 16.13 0.11 12.28
N ALA A 16 16.25 -1.15 12.66
CA ALA A 16 15.61 -1.74 13.82
C ALA A 16 16.68 -2.47 14.63
N ASP A 17 16.68 -2.30 15.95
CA ASP A 17 17.59 -2.97 16.87
C ASP A 17 16.99 -4.32 17.23
N LEU A 18 17.14 -5.28 16.31
CA LEU A 18 16.57 -6.61 16.44
C LEU A 18 17.14 -7.34 17.66
N ASP A 19 18.44 -7.22 17.90
CA ASP A 19 19.10 -7.87 19.04
C ASP A 19 18.51 -7.38 20.36
N ARG A 20 18.26 -6.08 20.48
CA ARG A 20 17.59 -5.53 21.67
C ARG A 20 16.14 -5.95 21.80
N ILE A 21 15.38 -6.01 20.70
CA ILE A 21 14.00 -6.54 20.73
C ILE A 21 14.03 -7.98 21.25
N LEU A 22 14.89 -8.83 20.70
CA LEU A 22 15.02 -10.23 21.10
C LEU A 22 15.46 -10.37 22.56
N TYR A 23 16.46 -9.60 22.98
CA TYR A 23 16.98 -9.62 24.35
C TYR A 23 15.91 -9.30 25.40
N TYR A 24 15.03 -8.33 25.11
CA TYR A 24 13.95 -7.94 26.01
C TYR A 24 12.65 -8.73 25.79
N SER A 25 12.60 -9.65 24.83
CA SER A 25 11.42 -10.47 24.54
C SER A 25 11.51 -11.82 25.24
N PHE A 26 10.42 -12.24 25.87
CA PHE A 26 10.32 -13.54 26.53
C PHE A 26 8.85 -14.00 26.57
N VAL A 27 8.61 -15.23 27.00
CA VAL A 27 7.25 -15.80 27.09
C VAL A 27 6.83 -15.88 28.55
N THR A 28 5.64 -15.37 28.86
CA THR A 28 4.96 -15.48 30.16
C THR A 28 3.73 -16.38 30.02
N PRO A 29 3.02 -16.73 31.12
CA PRO A 29 1.74 -17.42 31.02
C PRO A 29 0.69 -16.67 30.16
N ASP A 30 0.81 -15.35 30.04
CA ASP A 30 -0.08 -14.52 29.22
C ASP A 30 0.30 -14.56 27.72
N GLY A 31 1.56 -14.90 27.40
CA GLY A 31 2.08 -15.04 26.05
C GLY A 31 3.37 -14.27 25.79
N LEU A 32 3.58 -13.86 24.53
CA LEU A 32 4.76 -13.08 24.14
C LEU A 32 4.78 -11.73 24.87
N THR A 33 5.84 -11.51 25.63
CA THR A 33 6.00 -10.37 26.53
C THR A 33 7.30 -9.65 26.24
N LEU A 34 7.26 -8.33 26.29
CA LEU A 34 8.42 -7.47 26.16
C LEU A 34 8.66 -6.77 27.50
N ASP A 35 9.90 -6.81 28.00
CA ASP A 35 10.29 -5.98 29.13
C ASP A 35 10.16 -4.49 28.77
N ARG A 36 9.75 -3.67 29.74
CA ARG A 36 9.59 -2.23 29.56
C ARG A 36 10.85 -1.55 29.02
N GLY A 37 12.05 -2.04 29.31
CA GLY A 37 13.33 -1.53 28.78
C GLY A 37 13.54 -1.78 27.27
N GLY A 38 12.83 -2.75 26.68
CA GLY A 38 12.84 -3.06 25.25
C GLY A 38 11.90 -2.21 24.41
N THR A 39 11.01 -1.47 25.04
CA THR A 39 9.98 -0.66 24.39
C THR A 39 10.51 0.28 23.30
N GLN A 40 11.62 0.97 23.55
CA GLN A 40 12.18 1.93 22.58
C GLN A 40 12.66 1.24 21.30
N ALA A 41 13.17 0.01 21.40
CA ALA A 41 13.56 -0.78 20.24
C ALA A 41 12.34 -1.14 19.38
N LEU A 42 11.20 -1.47 20.01
CA LEU A 42 9.93 -1.69 19.31
C LEU A 42 9.43 -0.42 18.59
N ILE A 43 9.50 0.75 19.24
CA ILE A 43 9.15 2.04 18.63
C ILE A 43 10.03 2.31 17.40
N MET A 44 11.33 2.10 17.53
CA MET A 44 12.27 2.30 16.43
C MET A 44 11.94 1.40 15.24
N PHE A 45 11.64 0.11 15.49
CA PHE A 45 11.18 -0.80 14.45
C PHE A 45 9.90 -0.34 13.75
N LEU A 46 8.87 0.07 14.52
CA LEU A 46 7.59 0.52 13.95
C LEU A 46 7.76 1.81 13.14
N THR A 47 8.66 2.70 13.58
CA THR A 47 9.02 3.93 12.86
C THR A 47 9.74 3.62 11.55
N ALA A 48 10.72 2.71 11.58
CA ALA A 48 11.41 2.25 10.37
C ALA A 48 10.42 1.61 9.38
N ARG A 49 9.50 0.77 9.87
CA ARG A 49 8.43 0.20 9.06
C ARG A 49 7.56 1.29 8.43
N TYR A 50 7.09 2.27 9.21
CA TYR A 50 6.30 3.40 8.68
C TYR A 50 7.05 4.15 7.57
N TYR A 51 8.35 4.40 7.77
CA TYR A 51 9.20 5.05 6.77
C TYR A 51 9.30 4.24 5.48
N MET A 52 9.45 2.92 5.57
CA MET A 52 9.52 2.03 4.40
C MET A 52 8.21 2.05 3.59
N TYR A 53 7.05 2.07 4.23
CA TYR A 53 5.77 2.18 3.52
C TYR A 53 5.63 3.51 2.77
N THR A 54 5.98 4.62 3.42
CA THR A 54 5.84 5.96 2.84
C THR A 54 6.80 6.21 1.67
N ASN A 55 8.04 5.71 1.76
CA ASN A 55 9.09 6.07 0.82
C ASN A 55 9.42 4.98 -0.22
N VAL A 56 9.19 3.71 0.11
CA VAL A 56 9.57 2.59 -0.75
C VAL A 56 8.32 1.89 -1.29
N TYR A 57 7.50 1.31 -0.41
CA TYR A 57 6.41 0.44 -0.84
C TYR A 57 5.27 1.20 -1.54
N TYR A 58 4.99 2.43 -1.13
CA TYR A 58 3.99 3.30 -1.77
C TYR A 58 4.61 4.41 -2.59
N HIS A 59 5.82 4.21 -3.11
CA HIS A 59 6.44 5.19 -3.98
C HIS A 59 5.60 5.43 -5.24
N ARG A 60 5.35 6.70 -5.54
CA ARG A 60 4.49 7.17 -6.63
C ARG A 60 4.72 6.51 -7.99
N THR A 61 5.98 6.27 -8.35
CA THR A 61 6.33 5.68 -9.64
C THR A 61 5.95 4.20 -9.69
N THR A 62 6.11 3.48 -8.58
CA THR A 62 5.67 2.09 -8.47
C THR A 62 4.15 2.02 -8.57
N ARG A 63 3.43 2.92 -7.87
CA ARG A 63 1.97 3.01 -7.96
C ARG A 63 1.47 3.31 -9.38
N ALA A 64 2.17 4.17 -10.12
CA ALA A 64 1.86 4.42 -11.53
C ALA A 64 1.99 3.16 -12.40
N ILE A 65 3.02 2.35 -12.16
CA ILE A 65 3.22 1.06 -12.85
C ILE A 65 2.13 0.07 -12.43
N ASP A 66 1.81 -0.02 -11.13
CA ASP A 66 0.74 -0.89 -10.61
C ASP A 66 -0.62 -0.57 -11.24
N LEU A 67 -0.95 0.73 -11.41
CA LEU A 67 -2.17 1.16 -12.07
C LEU A 67 -2.23 0.69 -13.52
N HIS A 68 -1.11 0.78 -14.25
CA HIS A 68 -1.03 0.26 -15.62
C HIS A 68 -1.15 -1.27 -15.64
N LEU A 69 -0.43 -1.96 -14.75
CA LEU A 69 -0.53 -3.41 -14.61
C LEU A 69 -1.95 -3.87 -14.30
N LYS A 70 -2.70 -3.16 -13.44
CA LYS A 70 -4.09 -3.51 -13.10
C LYS A 70 -5.00 -3.63 -14.33
N GLU A 71 -4.72 -2.87 -15.38
CA GLU A 71 -5.49 -2.90 -16.63
C GLU A 71 -5.17 -4.14 -17.48
N ILE A 72 -3.92 -4.58 -17.50
CA ILE A 72 -3.42 -5.60 -18.45
C ILE A 72 -3.10 -6.94 -17.81
N PHE A 73 -2.95 -7.01 -16.49
CA PHE A 73 -2.43 -8.19 -15.81
C PHE A 73 -3.44 -9.34 -15.85
N GLN A 74 -4.73 -9.09 -15.59
CA GLN A 74 -5.75 -10.14 -15.67
C GLN A 74 -5.83 -10.78 -17.07
N PRO A 75 -5.98 -10.03 -18.18
CA PRO A 75 -6.00 -10.65 -19.51
C PRO A 75 -4.66 -11.32 -19.85
N THR A 76 -3.52 -10.75 -19.45
CA THR A 76 -2.20 -11.39 -19.58
C THR A 76 -2.20 -12.76 -18.90
N MET A 77 -2.64 -12.84 -17.64
CA MET A 77 -2.64 -14.07 -16.86
C MET A 77 -3.61 -15.13 -17.39
N ARG A 78 -4.69 -14.75 -18.08
CA ARG A 78 -5.57 -15.72 -18.77
C ARG A 78 -4.84 -16.44 -19.90
N ILE A 79 -3.87 -15.78 -20.53
CA ILE A 79 -3.08 -16.35 -21.63
C ILE A 79 -1.86 -17.10 -21.09
N VAL A 80 -1.09 -16.46 -20.20
CA VAL A 80 0.16 -17.00 -19.64
C VAL A 80 -0.10 -18.14 -18.66
N PHE A 81 -1.21 -18.07 -17.91
CA PHE A 81 -1.54 -19.02 -16.85
C PHE A 81 -2.98 -19.56 -16.94
N PRO A 82 -3.33 -20.37 -17.96
CA PRO A 82 -4.67 -20.91 -18.15
C PRO A 82 -4.99 -22.13 -17.25
N TRP A 83 -4.47 -22.16 -16.01
CA TRP A 83 -4.66 -23.27 -15.08
C TRP A 83 -5.58 -22.91 -13.91
N ASP A 84 -6.34 -23.88 -13.41
CA ASP A 84 -7.16 -23.75 -12.20
C ASP A 84 -6.38 -24.31 -10.99
N LEU A 85 -5.87 -23.41 -10.15
CA LEU A 85 -5.05 -23.75 -8.98
C LEU A 85 -5.77 -24.64 -7.95
N ARG A 86 -7.10 -24.71 -7.99
CA ARG A 86 -7.88 -25.60 -7.12
C ARG A 86 -7.84 -27.05 -7.58
N LYS A 87 -7.47 -27.28 -8.85
CA LYS A 87 -7.40 -28.61 -9.49
C LYS A 87 -5.97 -29.09 -9.62
N ASP A 88 -5.06 -28.20 -10.01
CA ASP A 88 -3.65 -28.50 -10.16
C ASP A 88 -2.78 -27.31 -9.76
N LEU A 89 -1.97 -27.52 -8.73
CA LEU A 89 -1.06 -26.51 -8.20
C LEU A 89 0.31 -26.56 -8.89
N HIS A 90 0.69 -27.69 -9.50
CA HIS A 90 2.03 -27.89 -10.03
C HIS A 90 2.44 -26.83 -11.08
N PRO A 91 1.58 -26.38 -12.01
CA PRO A 91 1.93 -25.33 -12.97
C PRO A 91 2.35 -24.02 -12.31
N TYR A 92 1.83 -23.71 -11.12
CA TYR A 92 2.14 -22.47 -10.41
C TYR A 92 3.62 -22.37 -10.02
N LEU A 93 4.31 -23.49 -9.81
CA LEU A 93 5.74 -23.52 -9.51
C LEU A 93 6.60 -22.94 -10.66
N HIS A 94 6.07 -22.96 -11.87
CA HIS A 94 6.75 -22.45 -13.06
C HIS A 94 6.30 -21.03 -13.44
N LEU A 95 5.29 -20.49 -12.76
CA LEU A 95 4.89 -19.10 -12.91
C LEU A 95 5.77 -18.21 -12.04
N THR A 96 6.75 -17.57 -12.67
CA THR A 96 7.71 -16.68 -12.03
C THR A 96 7.72 -15.34 -12.76
N GLU A 97 8.33 -14.33 -12.15
CA GLU A 97 8.54 -13.04 -12.82
C GLU A 97 9.35 -13.23 -14.11
N TRP A 98 10.35 -14.10 -14.12
CA TRP A 98 11.16 -14.38 -15.31
C TRP A 98 10.36 -15.02 -16.43
N THR A 99 9.59 -16.06 -16.13
CA THR A 99 8.78 -16.74 -17.16
C THR A 99 7.67 -15.84 -17.69
N LEU A 100 7.08 -15.00 -16.83
CA LEU A 100 6.12 -13.98 -17.25
C LEU A 100 6.78 -12.95 -18.17
N LEU A 101 7.90 -12.36 -17.76
CA LEU A 101 8.59 -11.30 -18.50
C LEU A 101 9.13 -11.79 -19.85
N GLU A 102 9.66 -13.01 -19.89
CA GLU A 102 10.11 -13.65 -21.13
C GLU A 102 8.93 -13.88 -22.10
N GLU A 103 7.80 -14.37 -21.58
CA GLU A 103 6.60 -14.65 -22.39
C GLU A 103 6.02 -13.36 -22.97
N VAL A 104 5.71 -12.36 -22.14
CA VAL A 104 5.12 -11.09 -22.60
C VAL A 104 6.10 -10.27 -23.46
N GLY A 105 7.41 -10.43 -23.24
CA GLY A 105 8.44 -9.80 -24.06
C GLY A 105 8.40 -10.22 -25.53
N ARG A 106 7.90 -11.41 -25.84
CA ARG A 106 7.75 -11.95 -27.21
C ARG A 106 6.48 -11.49 -27.91
N TRP A 107 5.51 -10.94 -27.17
CA TRP A 107 4.19 -10.66 -27.72
C TRP A 107 4.14 -9.49 -28.70
N HIS A 108 5.17 -8.64 -28.75
CA HIS A 108 5.22 -7.52 -29.70
C HIS A 108 5.09 -7.97 -31.17
N ASP A 109 5.66 -9.14 -31.50
CA ASP A 109 5.64 -9.73 -32.84
C ASP A 109 4.62 -10.87 -32.97
N ALA A 110 3.74 -11.05 -31.99
CA ALA A 110 2.74 -12.11 -32.01
C ALA A 110 1.77 -11.94 -33.18
N GLU A 111 1.43 -13.03 -33.87
CA GLU A 111 0.41 -13.04 -34.92
C GLU A 111 -0.99 -12.75 -34.36
N ASP A 112 -1.26 -13.26 -33.15
CA ASP A 112 -2.52 -13.07 -32.43
C ASP A 112 -2.72 -11.58 -32.02
N PRO A 113 -3.83 -10.94 -32.44
CA PRO A 113 -4.07 -9.53 -32.14
C PRO A 113 -4.18 -9.21 -30.64
N GLU A 114 -4.74 -10.10 -29.83
CA GLU A 114 -4.91 -9.88 -28.38
C GLU A 114 -3.54 -9.88 -27.68
N ARG A 115 -2.70 -10.88 -27.94
CA ARG A 115 -1.31 -10.91 -27.47
C ARG A 115 -0.55 -9.68 -27.94
N ARG A 116 -0.67 -9.30 -29.21
CA ARG A 116 0.03 -8.12 -29.75
C ARG A 116 -0.36 -6.83 -29.03
N ALA A 117 -1.66 -6.63 -28.77
CA ALA A 117 -2.15 -5.47 -28.03
C ALA A 117 -1.61 -5.45 -26.59
N LEU A 118 -1.65 -6.57 -25.88
CA LEU A 118 -1.08 -6.68 -24.52
C LEU A 118 0.43 -6.46 -24.53
N GLY A 119 1.14 -7.01 -25.52
CA GLY A 119 2.58 -6.82 -25.71
C GLY A 119 2.97 -5.35 -25.89
N GLN A 120 2.15 -4.55 -26.58
CA GLN A 120 2.36 -3.10 -26.71
C GLN A 120 2.21 -2.36 -25.38
N GLU A 121 1.26 -2.74 -24.54
CA GLU A 121 1.11 -2.17 -23.19
C GLU A 121 2.26 -2.61 -22.26
N TRP A 122 2.65 -3.90 -22.29
CA TRP A 122 3.82 -4.38 -21.56
C TRP A 122 5.10 -3.67 -21.97
N ARG A 123 5.32 -3.41 -23.26
CA ARG A 123 6.47 -2.63 -23.75
C ARG A 123 6.54 -1.25 -23.14
N GLN A 124 5.41 -0.57 -22.92
CA GLN A 124 5.42 0.72 -22.22
C GLN A 124 5.97 0.57 -20.80
N ILE A 125 5.61 -0.48 -20.08
CA ILE A 125 6.12 -0.76 -18.73
C ILE A 125 7.61 -1.10 -18.76
N LEU A 126 8.02 -2.04 -19.62
CA LEU A 126 9.40 -2.51 -19.73
C LEU A 126 10.37 -1.41 -20.20
N ASP A 127 9.91 -0.56 -21.12
CA ASP A 127 10.68 0.60 -21.62
C ASP A 127 10.57 1.82 -20.69
N ARG A 128 9.93 1.66 -19.51
CA ARG A 128 9.70 2.71 -18.50
C ARG A 128 8.98 3.95 -19.05
N ARG A 129 8.11 3.77 -20.05
CA ARG A 129 7.20 4.79 -20.59
C ARG A 129 5.91 4.79 -19.78
N LEU A 130 5.91 5.55 -18.69
CA LEU A 130 4.79 5.60 -17.76
C LEU A 130 3.51 6.13 -18.45
N LYS A 131 2.50 5.26 -18.50
CA LYS A 131 1.14 5.57 -18.96
C LYS A 131 0.43 6.55 -18.03
N TRP A 132 0.62 6.37 -16.72
CA TRP A 132 0.04 7.21 -15.68
C TRP A 132 1.11 8.08 -15.04
N ARG A 133 0.88 9.38 -14.96
CA ARG A 133 1.76 10.36 -14.33
C ARG A 133 1.06 10.99 -13.16
N MET A 134 1.75 11.05 -12.02
CA MET A 134 1.19 11.66 -10.82
C MET A 134 0.93 13.14 -11.08
N VAL A 135 -0.29 13.58 -10.81
CA VAL A 135 -0.71 14.98 -10.86
C VAL A 135 -0.59 15.60 -9.48
N HIS A 136 -1.15 14.92 -8.46
CA HIS A 136 -1.15 15.42 -7.08
C HIS A 136 -1.26 14.28 -6.07
N GLU A 137 -0.79 14.55 -4.84
CA GLU A 137 -0.86 13.65 -3.68
C GLU A 137 -1.40 14.41 -2.48
N GLU A 138 -2.31 13.78 -1.74
CA GLU A 138 -2.76 14.23 -0.42
C GLU A 138 -2.47 13.15 0.63
N VAL A 139 -1.87 13.57 1.74
CA VAL A 139 -1.70 12.72 2.93
C VAL A 139 -2.96 12.87 3.78
N LEU A 140 -3.66 11.77 4.03
CA LEU A 140 -4.94 11.77 4.72
C LEU A 140 -4.75 11.76 6.23
N ASP A 141 -5.44 12.67 6.92
CA ASP A 141 -5.53 12.65 8.39
C ASP A 141 -6.54 11.60 8.90
N ASP A 142 -6.63 11.43 10.22
CA ASP A 142 -7.53 10.44 10.84
C ASP A 142 -9.02 10.66 10.51
N SER A 143 -9.44 11.90 10.26
CA SER A 143 -10.83 12.21 9.89
C SER A 143 -11.11 11.75 8.45
N MET A 144 -10.17 12.01 7.55
CA MET A 144 -10.24 11.61 6.15
C MET A 144 -10.13 10.09 6.00
N ILE A 145 -9.26 9.44 6.79
CA ILE A 145 -9.09 7.98 6.78
C ILE A 145 -10.41 7.26 7.03
N LYS A 146 -11.19 7.71 8.02
CA LYS A 146 -12.49 7.10 8.36
C LYS A 146 -13.50 7.15 7.21
N VAL A 147 -13.41 8.18 6.37
CA VAL A 147 -14.32 8.41 5.25
C VAL A 147 -13.85 7.68 3.99
N TRP A 148 -12.57 7.77 3.66
CA TRP A 148 -12.06 7.41 2.33
C TRP A 148 -11.45 6.01 2.24
N VAL A 149 -10.83 5.48 3.31
CA VAL A 149 -10.07 4.20 3.24
C VAL A 149 -10.96 2.99 2.96
N GLY A 150 -12.23 3.03 3.37
CA GLY A 150 -13.21 2.00 3.03
C GLY A 150 -13.82 2.15 1.62
N MET A 151 -13.52 3.25 0.93
CA MET A 151 -14.08 3.54 -0.38
C MET A 151 -13.21 2.95 -1.49
N ARG A 152 -13.87 2.40 -2.52
CA ARG A 152 -13.18 1.98 -3.73
C ARG A 152 -12.64 3.20 -4.49
N PRO A 153 -11.40 3.17 -5.01
CA PRO A 153 -10.84 4.30 -5.76
C PRO A 153 -11.71 4.76 -6.93
N GLU A 154 -12.44 3.85 -7.57
CA GLU A 154 -13.35 4.14 -8.68
C GLU A 154 -14.52 5.05 -8.25
N ASN A 155 -14.98 4.94 -7.01
CA ASN A 155 -16.03 5.81 -6.47
C ASN A 155 -15.50 7.24 -6.25
N ILE A 156 -14.26 7.37 -5.73
CA ILE A 156 -13.59 8.67 -5.58
C ILE A 156 -13.38 9.29 -6.98
N ALA A 157 -12.94 8.48 -7.95
CA ALA A 157 -12.75 8.93 -9.33
C ALA A 157 -14.06 9.47 -9.94
N SER A 158 -15.20 8.83 -9.67
CA SER A 158 -16.51 9.33 -10.10
C SER A 158 -16.80 10.72 -9.53
N GLN A 159 -16.60 10.91 -8.22
CA GLN A 159 -16.84 12.20 -7.57
C GLN A 159 -15.92 13.30 -8.10
N VAL A 160 -14.64 12.97 -8.35
CA VAL A 160 -13.70 13.92 -8.97
C VAL A 160 -14.16 14.28 -10.37
N ARG A 161 -14.60 13.29 -11.15
CA ARG A 161 -15.15 13.53 -12.48
C ARG A 161 -16.37 14.43 -12.42
N ASP A 162 -17.25 14.27 -11.43
CA ASP A 162 -18.42 15.12 -11.21
C ASP A 162 -18.07 16.57 -10.84
N ALA A 163 -16.98 16.76 -10.08
CA ALA A 163 -16.46 18.08 -9.73
C ALA A 163 -15.72 18.81 -10.88
N LEU A 164 -15.31 18.11 -11.94
CA LEU A 164 -14.61 18.73 -13.09
C LEU A 164 -15.53 19.62 -13.95
N PRO A 165 -14.98 20.68 -14.60
CA PRO A 165 -15.69 21.46 -15.60
C PRO A 165 -16.19 20.59 -16.76
N ARG A 166 -17.31 20.98 -17.40
CA ARG A 166 -17.93 20.22 -18.50
C ARG A 166 -16.96 19.88 -19.64
N ALA A 167 -16.02 20.78 -19.95
CA ALA A 167 -15.03 20.58 -21.00
C ALA A 167 -14.00 19.48 -20.69
N LEU A 168 -13.85 19.08 -19.41
CA LEU A 168 -12.82 18.15 -18.95
C LEU A 168 -13.39 16.83 -18.40
N LYS A 169 -14.69 16.56 -18.61
CA LYS A 169 -15.34 15.33 -18.12
C LYS A 169 -14.74 14.05 -18.71
N GLU A 170 -14.25 14.14 -19.95
CA GLU A 170 -13.65 13.02 -20.69
C GLU A 170 -12.13 12.89 -20.48
N VAL A 171 -11.52 13.71 -19.62
CA VAL A 171 -10.09 13.57 -19.30
C VAL A 171 -9.86 12.24 -18.59
N GLU A 172 -8.92 11.46 -19.09
CA GLU A 172 -8.51 10.20 -18.48
C GLU A 172 -7.64 10.44 -17.24
N PHE A 173 -8.09 9.92 -16.10
CA PHE A 173 -7.34 9.92 -14.85
C PHE A 173 -7.66 8.68 -14.01
N GLN A 174 -6.77 8.36 -13.07
CA GLN A 174 -6.91 7.27 -12.10
C GLN A 174 -6.70 7.79 -10.68
N ILE A 175 -7.39 7.18 -9.72
CA ILE A 175 -7.18 7.42 -8.29
C ILE A 175 -6.44 6.23 -7.69
N ASP A 176 -5.38 6.51 -6.94
CA ASP A 176 -4.69 5.55 -6.08
C ASP A 176 -4.96 5.90 -4.62
N LEU A 177 -5.38 4.92 -3.85
CA LEU A 177 -5.54 5.05 -2.41
C LEU A 177 -4.65 4.02 -1.72
N ALA A 178 -3.52 4.49 -1.20
CA ALA A 178 -2.56 3.67 -0.49
C ALA A 178 -2.78 3.83 1.02
N PHE A 179 -3.09 2.72 1.69
CA PHE A 179 -3.34 2.70 3.12
C PHE A 179 -2.63 1.54 3.81
N GLN A 180 -1.89 1.86 4.86
CA GLN A 180 -1.32 0.89 5.79
C GLN A 180 -1.39 1.45 7.21
N ASP A 181 -2.01 0.73 8.14
CA ASP A 181 -1.73 0.91 9.56
C ASP A 181 -0.51 0.02 9.91
N PRO A 182 0.67 0.60 10.21
CA PRO A 182 1.83 -0.18 10.61
C PRO A 182 1.71 -0.72 12.05
N ARG A 183 0.73 -0.25 12.81
CA ARG A 183 0.44 -0.73 14.17
C ARG A 183 -0.51 -1.92 14.11
N PRO A 184 -0.55 -2.74 15.17
CA PRO A 184 -1.64 -3.69 15.38
C PRO A 184 -3.00 -2.97 15.44
N LEU A 185 -4.03 -3.52 14.78
CA LEU A 185 -5.37 -2.91 14.66
C LEU A 185 -6.00 -2.52 16.01
N ASN A 186 -5.77 -3.32 17.06
CA ASN A 186 -6.14 -2.99 18.44
C ASN A 186 -5.08 -3.53 19.42
N PRO A 187 -4.26 -2.68 20.06
CA PRO A 187 -3.17 -3.11 20.95
C PRO A 187 -3.65 -3.81 22.22
N LEU A 188 -4.90 -3.55 22.62
CA LEU A 188 -5.53 -4.15 23.79
C LEU A 188 -6.22 -5.48 23.45
N ALA A 189 -6.51 -5.72 22.17
CA ALA A 189 -7.20 -6.90 21.67
C ALA A 189 -6.60 -7.38 20.34
N MET A 190 -5.35 -7.84 20.38
CA MET A 190 -4.64 -8.36 19.20
C MET A 190 -4.90 -9.86 18.93
N GLY A 191 -5.83 -10.48 19.67
CA GLY A 191 -6.14 -11.91 19.54
C GLY A 191 -4.93 -12.80 19.82
N ASP A 192 -4.66 -13.72 18.89
CA ASP A 192 -3.52 -14.67 18.90
C ASP A 192 -2.15 -14.00 18.76
N ARG A 193 -2.11 -12.70 18.46
CA ARG A 193 -0.87 -11.92 18.28
C ARG A 193 -0.59 -10.94 19.41
N GLN A 194 -1.23 -11.11 20.56
CA GLN A 194 -1.09 -10.18 21.70
C GLN A 194 0.35 -10.09 22.19
N ILE A 195 0.82 -8.84 22.30
CA ILE A 195 2.08 -8.48 22.95
C ILE A 195 1.73 -7.87 24.30
N TYR A 196 2.42 -8.31 25.34
CA TYR A 196 2.33 -7.78 26.69
C TYR A 196 3.60 -7.02 27.06
N ILE A 197 3.48 -6.11 28.02
CA ILE A 197 4.62 -5.38 28.59
C ILE A 197 4.79 -5.81 30.05
N TYR A 198 5.99 -6.28 30.38
CA TYR A 198 6.41 -6.53 31.75
C TYR A 198 7.09 -5.30 32.34
N ASP A 199 6.67 -4.89 33.53
CA ASP A 199 7.28 -3.81 34.30
C ASP A 199 8.09 -4.40 35.47
N GLY A 200 9.42 -4.39 35.36
CA GLY A 200 10.30 -4.93 36.39
C GLY A 200 10.23 -4.19 37.74
N ALA A 201 9.71 -2.95 37.78
CA ALA A 201 9.55 -2.22 39.04
C ALA A 201 8.32 -2.69 39.83
N THR A 202 7.26 -3.15 39.15
CA THR A 202 6.01 -3.60 39.79
C THR A 202 5.83 -5.12 39.73
N GLY A 203 6.60 -5.81 38.89
CA GLY A 203 6.45 -7.23 38.60
C GLY A 203 5.20 -7.57 37.77
N GLN A 204 4.52 -6.58 37.19
CA GLN A 204 3.25 -6.78 36.49
C GLN A 204 3.43 -6.95 34.99
N VAL A 205 2.58 -7.81 34.40
CA VAL A 205 2.42 -7.98 32.95
C VAL A 205 1.10 -7.35 32.54
N SER A 206 1.12 -6.47 31.55
CA SER A 206 -0.05 -5.64 31.20
C SER A 206 -0.03 -5.22 29.72
N LYS A 207 -1.19 -4.83 29.16
CA LYS A 207 -1.31 -4.40 27.75
C LYS A 207 -1.31 -2.87 27.60
N GLU A 208 -1.63 -2.17 28.68
CA GLU A 208 -1.87 -0.74 28.77
C GLU A 208 -0.64 0.08 28.36
N PRO A 209 0.61 -0.29 28.75
CA PRO A 209 1.78 0.45 28.32
C PRO A 209 1.92 0.42 26.79
N LEU A 210 1.66 -0.73 26.14
CA LEU A 210 1.70 -0.87 24.68
C LEU A 210 0.72 0.09 23.98
N ALA A 211 -0.51 0.19 24.50
CA ALA A 211 -1.51 1.11 23.98
C ALA A 211 -1.10 2.58 24.13
N ALA A 212 -0.47 2.94 25.25
CA ALA A 212 0.04 4.30 25.46
C ALA A 212 1.17 4.65 24.47
N LEU A 213 2.06 3.70 24.19
CA LEU A 213 3.20 3.89 23.29
C LEU A 213 2.78 4.18 21.85
N PHE A 214 1.73 3.50 21.38
CA PHE A 214 1.24 3.69 20.02
C PHE A 214 0.55 5.03 19.76
N LYS A 215 0.24 5.81 20.82
CA LYS A 215 -0.23 7.19 20.67
C LYS A 215 0.84 8.13 20.13
N TYR A 216 2.12 7.80 20.34
CA TYR A 216 3.25 8.62 19.92
C TYR A 216 3.84 8.21 18.56
N LEU A 217 3.35 7.13 17.97
CA LEU A 217 3.74 6.71 16.63
C LEU A 217 2.83 7.37 15.58
N PRO A 218 3.37 7.78 14.42
CA PRO A 218 2.56 8.19 13.28
C PRO A 218 1.54 7.10 12.99
N ALA A 219 0.26 7.44 13.15
CA ALA A 219 -0.77 6.43 13.33
C ALA A 219 -0.92 5.53 12.09
N LYS A 220 -0.91 6.11 10.89
CA LYS A 220 -1.27 5.44 9.64
C LYS A 220 -0.55 6.07 8.46
N VAL A 221 -0.15 5.25 7.50
CA VAL A 221 0.22 5.70 6.16
C VAL A 221 -1.07 5.73 5.35
N ALA A 222 -1.51 6.90 4.94
CA ALA A 222 -2.70 7.06 4.13
C ALA A 222 -2.44 8.15 3.09
N GLN A 223 -2.30 7.77 1.83
CA GLN A 223 -2.01 8.67 0.73
C GLN A 223 -3.05 8.44 -0.36
N CYS A 224 -3.71 9.52 -0.77
CA CYS A 224 -4.61 9.51 -1.91
C CYS A 224 -3.93 10.30 -3.04
N ARG A 225 -3.88 9.73 -4.24
CA ARG A 225 -3.21 10.32 -5.39
C ARG A 225 -4.11 10.32 -6.59
N ILE A 226 -3.95 11.34 -7.42
CA ILE A 226 -4.55 11.42 -8.74
C ILE A 226 -3.46 11.33 -9.80
N PHE A 227 -3.67 10.48 -10.79
CA PHE A 227 -2.78 10.27 -11.94
C PHE A 227 -3.51 10.59 -13.23
N ALA A 228 -2.83 11.17 -14.21
CA ALA A 228 -3.36 11.45 -15.54
C ALA A 228 -2.40 10.97 -16.63
N ARG A 229 -2.85 11.00 -17.89
CA ARG A 229 -2.02 10.59 -19.05
C ARG A 229 -0.91 11.58 -19.36
N ASP A 230 -1.11 12.84 -19.02
CA ASP A 230 -0.18 13.95 -19.22
C ASP A 230 -0.49 15.08 -18.22
N HIS A 231 0.27 16.17 -18.31
CA HIS A 231 0.23 17.30 -17.38
C HIS A 231 -0.63 18.50 -17.85
N ARG A 232 -1.41 18.36 -18.92
CA ARG A 232 -2.14 19.50 -19.53
C ARG A 232 -3.22 20.09 -18.63
N HIS A 233 -3.77 19.29 -17.72
CA HIS A 233 -4.92 19.65 -16.89
C HIS A 233 -4.66 19.47 -15.39
N ASP A 234 -3.38 19.53 -14.97
CA ASP A 234 -2.98 19.29 -13.59
C ASP A 234 -3.66 20.23 -12.59
N ARG A 235 -3.88 21.49 -13.00
CA ARG A 235 -4.52 22.48 -12.15
C ARG A 235 -5.98 22.12 -11.88
N GLU A 236 -6.75 21.83 -12.92
CA GLU A 236 -8.17 21.53 -12.83
C GLU A 236 -8.41 20.19 -12.12
N LEU A 237 -7.59 19.18 -12.43
CA LEU A 237 -7.61 17.88 -11.76
C LEU A 237 -7.30 18.00 -10.28
N THR A 238 -6.25 18.75 -9.91
CA THR A 238 -5.88 18.98 -8.50
C THR A 238 -6.99 19.72 -7.75
N GLN A 239 -7.61 20.74 -8.36
CA GLN A 239 -8.69 21.50 -7.73
C GLN A 239 -9.93 20.62 -7.48
N ALA A 240 -10.37 19.85 -8.48
CA ALA A 240 -11.49 18.93 -8.33
C ALA A 240 -11.19 17.82 -7.30
N PHE A 241 -9.97 17.27 -7.34
CA PHE A 241 -9.52 16.24 -6.41
C PHE A 241 -9.54 16.73 -4.95
N ARG A 242 -8.98 17.91 -4.68
CA ARG A 242 -8.98 18.49 -3.34
C ARG A 242 -10.39 18.83 -2.86
N ARG A 243 -11.22 19.40 -3.73
CA ARG A 243 -12.62 19.69 -3.39
C ARG A 243 -13.35 18.43 -2.92
N VAL A 244 -13.19 17.32 -3.64
CA VAL A 244 -13.81 16.04 -3.25
C VAL A 244 -13.29 15.56 -1.89
N LEU A 245 -11.97 15.57 -1.67
CA LEU A 245 -11.40 15.06 -0.43
C LEU A 245 -11.76 15.90 0.80
N TYR A 246 -11.84 17.22 0.67
CA TYR A 246 -12.00 18.14 1.80
C TYR A 246 -13.44 18.65 2.00
N GLU A 247 -14.14 19.02 0.92
CA GLU A 247 -15.41 19.76 0.96
C GLU A 247 -16.62 18.83 0.76
N ASP A 248 -16.59 17.99 -0.27
CA ASP A 248 -17.71 17.10 -0.63
C ASP A 248 -17.61 15.75 0.10
N ARG A 249 -17.43 15.79 1.43
CA ARG A 249 -17.33 14.58 2.25
C ARG A 249 -18.63 13.78 2.13
N PRO A 250 -18.61 12.51 1.67
CA PRO A 250 -19.79 11.69 1.66
C PRO A 250 -20.33 11.62 3.09
N ALA A 251 -21.63 11.85 3.25
CA ALA A 251 -22.28 11.76 4.55
C ALA A 251 -21.96 10.39 5.15
N ILE A 252 -21.26 10.38 6.29
CA ILE A 252 -21.06 9.15 7.05
C ILE A 252 -22.47 8.66 7.38
N PRO A 253 -22.88 7.45 6.96
CA PRO A 253 -24.12 6.88 7.48
C PRO A 253 -23.88 6.65 8.97
N THR A 254 -24.29 7.59 9.79
CA THR A 254 -24.52 7.36 11.21
C THR A 254 -25.59 6.26 11.29
N ASN A 255 -25.17 5.11 11.82
CA ASN A 255 -25.91 3.86 12.06
C ASN A 255 -25.66 2.75 11.03
N VAL A 256 -24.78 1.79 11.37
CA VAL A 256 -25.13 0.39 11.72
C VAL A 256 -24.10 -0.13 12.72
#